data_AF-A0A2N3KZ94-F1
#
_entry.id   AF-A0A2N3KZ94-F1
#
_cell.length_a   1.000
_cell.length_b   1.000
_cell.length_c   1.000
_cell.angle_alpha   90.00
_cell.angle_beta   90.00
_cell.angle_gamma   90.00
#
_symmetry.space_group_name_H-M   'P 1'
#
loop_
_entity.id
_entity.type
_entity.pdbx_description
1 polymer ?
#
loop_
_entity_poly.entity_id
_entity_poly.type
_entity_poly.pdbx_seq_one_letter_code
_entity_poly.pdbx_strand_id
1 'polypeptide(L)' 'MDFLLTPGTIVRHPNQPDWGLGRIQAVNGDSLAVNFEEVGRQIIRTRHVVLEIVEPAMGYE' A
#
# COMPACT_ATOMS: atom_id res chain seq x y z
N MET A 1 12.39 -8.13 -7.43
CA MET A 1 10.94 -8.40 -7.50
C MET A 1 10.42 -8.08 -6.12
N ASP A 2 9.82 -6.91 -5.99
CA ASP A 2 9.48 -6.27 -4.73
C ASP A 2 8.25 -6.97 -4.14
N PHE A 3 8.48 -8.19 -3.61
CA PHE A 3 7.47 -9.07 -3.00
C PHE A 3 6.71 -8.43 -1.83
N LEU A 4 7.07 -7.21 -1.44
CA LEU A 4 6.52 -6.49 -0.31
C LEU A 4 5.20 -5.78 -0.64
N LEU A 5 4.91 -5.49 -1.92
CA LEU A 5 3.68 -4.77 -2.31
C LEU A 5 2.63 -5.75 -2.82
N THR A 6 2.22 -6.68 -1.96
CA THR A 6 1.18 -7.69 -2.27
C THR A 6 -0.14 -7.33 -1.61
N PRO A 7 -1.29 -7.77 -2.17
CA PRO A 7 -2.59 -7.59 -1.53
C PRO A 7 -2.57 -8.20 -0.12
N GLY A 8 -3.01 -7.41 0.86
CA GLY A 8 -2.93 -7.73 2.29
C GLY A 8 -1.86 -6.95 3.06
N THR A 9 -0.87 -6.39 2.37
CA THR A 9 0.21 -5.59 3.00
C THR A 9 -0.36 -4.27 3.52
N ILE A 10 0.05 -3.90 4.73
CA ILE A 10 -0.25 -2.60 5.32
C ILE A 10 0.90 -1.63 5.02
N VAL A 11 0.54 -0.49 4.46
CA VAL A 11 1.45 0.55 4.00
C VAL A 11 0.99 1.92 4.50
N ARG A 12 1.93 2.86 4.60
CA ARG A 12 1.65 4.27 4.91
C ARG A 12 2.13 5.16 3.78
N HIS A 13 1.37 6.23 3.51
CA HIS A 13 1.77 7.23 2.53
C HIS A 13 2.70 8.28 3.18
N PRO A 14 3.99 8.37 2.81
CA PRO A 14 4.94 9.24 3.51
C PRO A 14 4.59 10.73 3.36
N ASN A 15 4.03 11.13 2.21
CA ASN A 15 3.62 12.52 1.98
C ASN A 15 2.22 12.85 2.52
N GLN A 16 1.47 11.84 3.00
CA GLN A 16 0.10 12.01 3.48
C GLN A 16 -0.11 11.14 4.74
N PRO A 17 0.59 11.45 5.84
CA PRO A 17 0.45 10.70 7.09
C PRO A 17 -0.96 10.77 7.67
N ASP A 18 -1.72 11.83 7.31
CA ASP A 18 -3.11 12.05 7.73
C ASP A 18 -4.10 11.04 7.14
N TRP A 19 -3.71 10.29 6.10
CA TRP A 19 -4.57 9.24 5.54
C TRP A 19 -4.65 7.98 6.42
N GLY A 20 -3.79 7.90 7.44
CA GLY A 20 -3.67 6.73 8.30
C GLY A 20 -2.96 5.56 7.61
N LEU A 21 -3.20 4.34 8.11
CA LEU A 21 -2.67 3.14 7.51
C LEU A 21 -3.54 2.72 6.32
N GLY A 22 -2.88 2.21 5.28
CA GLY A 22 -3.51 1.77 4.06
C GLY A 22 -3.26 0.29 3.82
N ARG A 23 -4.31 -0.49 3.54
CA ARG A 23 -4.17 -1.89 3.14
C ARG A 23 -4.18 -2.02 1.62
N ILE A 24 -3.16 -2.63 1.04
CA ILE A 24 -3.15 -2.95 -0.38
C ILE A 24 -4.25 -3.98 -0.64
N GLN A 25 -5.17 -3.67 -1.55
CA GLN A 25 -6.22 -4.60 -2.00
C GLN A 25 -5.91 -5.21 -3.35
N ALA A 26 -5.23 -4.49 -4.24
CA ALA A 26 -4.85 -5.00 -5.56
C ALA A 26 -3.59 -4.30 -6.09
N VAL A 27 -2.87 -5.01 -6.94
CA VAL A 27 -1.60 -4.58 -7.55
C VAL A 27 -1.72 -4.77 -9.04
N ASN A 28 -1.60 -3.69 -9.82
CA ASN A 28 -1.69 -3.71 -11.28
C ASN A 28 -0.47 -3.02 -11.86
N GLY A 29 0.60 -3.78 -12.08
CA GLY A 29 1.88 -3.26 -12.56
C GLY A 29 2.40 -2.15 -11.65
N ASP A 30 2.34 -0.91 -12.14
CA ASP A 30 2.80 0.29 -11.44
C ASP A 30 1.75 0.97 -10.54
N SER A 31 0.52 0.44 -10.49
CA SER A 31 -0.59 1.03 -9.72
C SER A 31 -1.08 0.08 -8.63
N LEU A 32 -1.12 0.59 -7.39
CA LEU A 32 -1.63 -0.10 -6.21
C LEU A 32 -2.98 0.47 -5.84
N ALA A 33 -3.99 -0.39 -5.68
CA ALA A 33 -5.22 -0.02 -5.00
C ALA A 33 -5.02 -0.24 -3.51
N VAL A 34 -5.01 0.85 -2.74
CA VAL A 34 -4.80 0.85 -1.29
C VAL A 34 -6.03 1.44 -0.63
N ASN A 35 -6.60 0.75 0.35
CA ASN A 35 -7.68 1.29 1.17
C ASN A 35 -7.09 1.86 2.46
N PHE A 36 -7.04 3.18 2.54
CA PHE A 36 -6.65 3.95 3.72
C PHE A 36 -7.83 4.07 4.69
N GLU A 37 -7.53 4.07 5.99
CA GLU A 37 -8.55 4.13 7.04
C GLU A 37 -9.31 5.47 7.03
N GLU A 38 -8.62 6.59 6.82
CA GLU A 38 -9.22 7.93 6.96
C GLU A 38 -9.87 8.43 5.67
N VAL A 39 -9.30 8.09 4.51
CA VAL A 39 -9.74 8.60 3.18
C VAL A 39 -10.38 7.54 2.29
N GLY A 40 -10.34 6.27 2.69
CA GLY A 40 -10.87 5.15 1.92
C GLY A 40 -9.95 4.70 0.77
N ARG A 41 -10.55 4.18 -0.31
CA ARG A 41 -9.82 3.53 -1.41
C ARG A 41 -9.15 4.54 -2.34
N GLN A 42 -7.82 4.51 -2.37
CA GLN A 42 -6.98 5.33 -3.23
C GLN A 42 -6.08 4.49 -4.15
N ILE A 43 -5.84 5.01 -5.35
CA ILE A 43 -4.93 4.40 -6.32
C ILE A 43 -3.59 5.11 -6.23
N ILE A 44 -2.56 4.40 -5.79
CA ILE A 44 -1.19 4.91 -5.65
C ILE A 44 -0.34 4.42 -6.80
N ARG A 45 0.43 5.31 -7.43
CA ARG A 45 1.39 4.95 -8.48
C ARG A 45 2.78 4.80 -7.88
N THR A 46 3.30 3.57 -7.88
CA THR A 46 4.62 3.24 -7.29
C THR A 46 5.78 3.91 -8.02
N ARG A 47 5.59 4.33 -9.28
CA ARG A 47 6.56 5.13 -10.04
C ARG A 47 6.80 6.53 -9.49
N HIS A 48 5.83 7.11 -8.78
CA HIS A 48 5.91 8.49 -8.30
C HIS A 48 6.06 8.57 -6.78
N VAL A 49 5.55 7.58 -6.06
CA VAL A 49 5.58 7.49 -4.61
C VAL A 49 5.98 6.09 -4.20
N VAL A 50 6.98 6.00 -3.33
CA VAL A 50 7.33 4.77 -2.63
C VAL A 50 6.56 4.77 -1.31
N LEU A 51 5.67 3.80 -1.12
CA LEU A 51 4.94 3.65 0.13
C LEU A 51 5.82 2.99 1.19
N GLU A 52 5.66 3.41 2.44
CA GLU A 52 6.35 2.81 3.58
C GLU A 52 5.59 1.55 4.00
N ILE A 53 6.23 0.39 3.98
CA ILE A 53 5.60 -0.85 4.47
C ILE A 53 5.65 -0.83 5.99
N VAL A 54 4.46 -0.89 6.60
CA VAL A 54 4.29 -0.94 8.05
C VAL A 54 4.17 -2.37 8.50
N GLU A 55 3.36 -3.17 7.80
CA GLU A 55 3.24 -4.60 8.05
C GLU A 55 3.20 -5.36 6.71
N PRO A 56 4.15 -6.28 6.46
CA PRO A 56 4.09 -7.13 5.27
C PRO A 56 2.87 -8.04 5.32
N ALA A 57 2.26 -8.32 4.16
CA ALA A 57 1.26 -9.40 4.09
C ALA A 57 1.92 -10.69 4.60
N MET A 58 1.38 -11.26 5.68
CA MET A 58 1.91 -12.48 6.27
C MET A 58 1.66 -13.64 5.31
N GLY A 59 2.64 -13.91 4.45
CA GLY A 59 2.75 -15.17 3.74
C GLY A 59 3.30 -16.19 4.71
N TYR A 60 2.46 -17.09 5.22
CA TYR A 60 2.90 -18.31 5.89
C TYR A 60 3.81 -19.06 4.92
N GLU A 61 5.08 -19.24 5.29
CA GLU A 61 6.00 -20.19 4.63
C GLU A 61 5.44 -21.61 4.66
#